data_AF-A0A220S879-F1
#
_entry.id   AF-A0A220S879-F1
#
_cell.length_a   1.000
_cell.length_b   1.000
_cell.length_c   1.000
_cell.angle_alpha   90.00
_cell.angle_beta   90.00
_cell.angle_gamma   90.00
#
_symmetry.space_group_name_H-M   'P 1'
#
loop_
_entity.id
_entity.type
_entity.pdbx_description
1 polymer ?
#
loop_
_entity_poly.entity_id
_entity_poly.type
_entity_poly.pdbx_seq_one_letter_code
_entity_poly.pdbx_strand_id
1 'polypeptide(L)'
;MAILENLKGVKKSRTEFEYINDSSEIQNILSEGKACSAAGDNGAINIYKDDKGVFRCEAMRFRVTIEEKRLNIITDVIEWADTWLDNIK
;
A
#
# COMPACT_ATOMS: atom_id res chain seq x y z
N MET A 1 16.32 -18.32 2.46
CA MET A 1 15.39 -17.44 3.20
C MET A 1 16.14 -16.84 4.37
N ALA A 2 16.35 -15.51 4.39
CA ALA A 2 17.04 -14.85 5.50
C ALA A 2 16.00 -14.47 6.56
N ILE A 3 16.20 -14.97 7.78
CA ILE A 3 15.34 -14.70 8.94
C ILE A 3 15.86 -13.40 9.56
N LEU A 4 15.04 -12.34 9.56
CA LEU A 4 15.38 -11.01 10.08
C LEU A 4 15.04 -10.85 11.58
N GLU A 5 15.06 -11.94 12.34
CA GLU A 5 14.74 -11.94 13.77
C GLU A 5 15.87 -11.26 14.58
N ASN A 6 15.49 -10.47 15.59
CA ASN A 6 16.39 -9.80 16.55
C ASN A 6 17.28 -8.67 16.01
N LEU A 7 17.05 -8.17 14.81
CA LEU A 7 17.67 -6.94 14.35
C LEU A 7 16.99 -5.72 14.99
N LYS A 8 17.81 -4.80 15.54
CA LYS A 8 17.32 -3.54 16.10
C LYS A 8 16.62 -2.74 15.00
N GLY A 9 15.34 -2.43 15.20
CA GLY A 9 14.50 -1.73 14.21
C GLY A 9 13.71 -2.65 13.28
N VAL A 10 13.83 -3.98 13.40
CA VAL A 10 12.99 -4.92 12.65
C VAL A 10 11.90 -5.47 13.56
N LYS A 11 10.63 -5.31 13.16
CA LYS A 11 9.50 -5.96 13.82
C LYS A 11 9.68 -7.47 13.66
N LYS A 12 9.62 -8.22 14.76
CA LYS A 12 9.91 -9.68 14.84
C LYS A 12 9.06 -10.58 13.92
N SER A 13 8.13 -10.03 13.16
CA SER A 13 7.28 -10.71 12.20
C SER A 13 7.39 -10.03 10.85
N ARG A 14 7.37 -10.81 9.77
CA ARG A 14 7.21 -10.30 8.41
C ARG A 14 5.98 -9.38 8.39
N THR A 15 6.14 -8.10 8.05
CA THR A 15 4.98 -7.26 7.72
C THR A 15 4.41 -7.86 6.45
N GLU A 16 3.27 -8.52 6.59
CA GLU A 16 2.59 -9.11 5.45
C GLU A 16 2.10 -7.97 4.56
N PHE A 17 2.34 -8.17 3.28
CA PHE A 17 1.93 -7.31 2.20
C PHE A 17 0.89 -8.09 1.41
N GLU A 18 -0.23 -7.47 1.08
CA GLU A 18 -1.31 -8.10 0.32
C GLU A 18 -1.46 -7.48 -1.07
N TYR A 19 -1.58 -8.35 -2.07
CA TYR A 19 -1.84 -7.93 -3.44
C TYR A 19 -3.36 -7.81 -3.62
N ILE A 20 -3.84 -6.63 -4.02
CA ILE A 20 -5.28 -6.34 -4.18
C ILE A 20 -5.65 -6.26 -5.66
N ASN A 21 -6.90 -6.63 -5.97
CA ASN A 21 -7.49 -6.36 -7.28
C ASN A 21 -8.71 -5.44 -7.21
N ASP A 22 -9.24 -5.24 -6.00
CA ASP A 22 -10.41 -4.42 -5.72
C ASP A 22 -10.17 -3.52 -4.50
N SER A 23 -10.69 -2.29 -4.53
CA SER A 23 -10.48 -1.32 -3.46
C SER A 23 -11.21 -1.66 -2.16
N SER A 24 -12.27 -2.49 -2.22
CA SER A 24 -13.04 -2.92 -1.05
C SER A 24 -12.21 -3.75 -0.06
N GLU A 25 -11.10 -4.35 -0.51
CA GLU A 25 -10.18 -5.13 0.31
C GLU A 25 -9.34 -4.23 1.24
N ILE A 26 -9.11 -2.97 0.85
CA ILE A 26 -8.13 -2.06 1.45
C ILE A 26 -8.40 -1.80 2.93
N GLN A 27 -9.65 -1.54 3.30
CA GLN A 27 -9.99 -1.18 4.68
C GLN A 27 -9.62 -2.28 5.67
N ASN A 28 -9.91 -3.54 5.32
CA ASN A 28 -9.62 -4.68 6.18
C ASN A 28 -8.10 -4.87 6.31
N ILE A 29 -7.38 -4.85 5.18
CA ILE A 29 -5.92 -5.02 5.14
C ILE A 29 -5.21 -3.96 5.99
N LEU A 30 -5.56 -2.68 5.80
CA LEU A 30 -4.93 -1.59 6.53
C LEU A 30 -5.30 -1.60 8.03
N SER A 31 -6.47 -2.11 8.39
CA SER A 31 -6.89 -2.28 9.80
C SER A 31 -6.09 -3.37 10.51
N GLU A 32 -5.61 -4.38 9.78
CA GLU A 32 -4.67 -5.39 10.28
C GLU A 32 -3.23 -4.88 10.39
N GLY A 33 -2.98 -3.63 9.97
CA GLY A 33 -1.64 -3.03 9.97
C GLY A 33 -0.72 -3.58 8.88
N LYS A 34 -1.29 -4.16 7.83
CA LYS A 34 -0.60 -4.63 6.64
C LYS A 34 -0.57 -3.53 5.57
N ALA A 35 0.36 -3.65 4.62
CA ALA A 35 0.39 -2.83 3.41
C ALA A 35 -0.30 -3.57 2.26
N CYS A 36 -0.80 -2.84 1.27
CA CYS A 36 -1.32 -3.43 0.03
C CYS A 36 -0.79 -2.75 -1.24
N SER A 37 -0.78 -3.47 -2.35
CA SER A 37 -0.39 -2.96 -3.68
C SER A 37 -1.15 -3.72 -4.76
N ALA A 38 -1.31 -3.06 -5.90
CA ALA A 38 -1.78 -3.66 -7.15
C ALA A 38 -0.82 -3.26 -8.27
N ALA A 39 -0.74 -4.10 -9.30
CA ALA A 39 0.02 -3.82 -10.51
C ALA A 39 -0.79 -4.18 -11.76
N GLY A 40 -0.54 -3.48 -12.85
CA GLY A 40 -1.06 -3.79 -14.17
C GLY A 40 -0.06 -3.40 -15.25
N ASP A 41 -0.48 -3.44 -16.51
CA ASP A 41 0.42 -3.22 -17.65
C ASP A 41 0.97 -1.79 -17.67
N ASN A 42 0.22 -0.84 -17.09
CA ASN A 42 0.52 0.58 -17.11
C ASN A 42 1.04 1.14 -15.78
N GLY A 43 1.23 0.32 -14.74
CA GLY A 43 1.79 0.81 -13.48
C GLY A 43 1.54 -0.07 -12.27
N ALA A 44 1.75 0.50 -11.09
CA ALA A 44 1.44 -0.11 -9.81
C ALA A 44 1.04 0.96 -8.78
N ILE A 45 0.31 0.56 -7.74
CA ILE A 45 0.04 1.40 -6.58
C ILE A 45 0.55 0.75 -5.30
N ASN A 46 1.05 1.51 -4.33
CA ASN A 46 1.36 1.04 -2.98
C ASN A 46 0.55 1.84 -1.96
N ILE A 47 -0.04 1.16 -0.98
CA ILE A 47 -0.81 1.77 0.09
C ILE A 47 -0.35 1.19 1.42
N TYR A 48 0.05 2.06 2.33
CA TYR A 48 0.53 1.66 3.65
C TYR A 48 0.29 2.75 4.69
N LYS A 49 0.29 2.38 5.96
CA LYS A 49 0.23 3.32 7.07
C LYS A 49 1.65 3.56 7.61
N ASP A 50 2.06 4.81 7.70
CA ASP A 50 3.38 5.16 8.23
C ASP A 50 3.43 5.09 9.77
N ASP A 51 4.62 5.28 10.34
CA ASP A 51 4.85 5.24 11.79
C ASP A 51 4.06 6.30 12.57
N LYS A 52 3.56 7.34 11.90
CA LYS A 52 2.73 8.40 12.49
C LYS A 52 1.23 8.10 12.35
N GLY A 53 0.88 6.99 11.72
CA GLY A 53 -0.49 6.60 11.47
C GLY A 53 -1.12 7.27 10.25
N VAL A 54 -0.34 7.91 9.39
CA VAL A 54 -0.83 8.55 8.16
C VAL A 54 -0.82 7.53 7.03
N PHE A 55 -1.89 7.50 6.23
CA PHE A 55 -1.93 6.65 5.04
C PHE A 55 -1.10 7.27 3.92
N ARG A 56 -0.20 6.48 3.35
CA ARG A 56 0.64 6.79 2.20
C ARG A 56 0.08 6.03 1.02
N CYS A 57 -0.21 6.75 -0.06
CA CYS A 57 -0.71 6.20 -1.30
C CYS A 57 0.22 6.65 -2.42
N GLU A 58 0.86 5.70 -3.09
CA GLU A 58 1.87 5.95 -4.10
C GLU A 58 1.47 5.28 -5.40
N ALA A 59 1.35 6.04 -6.49
CA ALA A 59 1.18 5.48 -7.82
C ALA A 59 2.51 5.53 -8.57
N MET A 60 2.84 4.43 -9.26
CA MET A 60 4.13 4.23 -9.91
C MET A 60 3.95 3.84 -11.37
N ARG A 61 4.83 4.37 -12.24
CA ARG A 61 4.99 3.93 -13.63
C ARG A 61 6.46 3.86 -13.98
N PHE A 62 6.86 2.86 -14.76
CA PHE A 62 8.26 2.67 -15.18
C PHE A 62 9.27 2.74 -14.01
N ARG A 63 8.89 2.20 -12.84
CA ARG A 63 9.68 2.22 -11.59
C ARG A 63 9.88 3.60 -10.97
N VAL A 64 9.05 4.58 -11.32
CA VAL A 64 9.07 5.95 -10.78
C VAL A 64 7.73 6.26 -10.14
N THR A 65 7.73 6.84 -8.94
CA THR A 65 6.52 7.37 -8.31
C THR A 65 6.06 8.61 -9.08
N ILE A 66 4.86 8.53 -9.65
CA ILE A 66 4.26 9.63 -10.41
C ILE A 66 3.24 10.42 -9.58
N GLU A 67 2.71 9.81 -8.52
CA GLU A 67 1.86 10.50 -7.55
C GLU A 67 2.10 9.94 -6.14
N GLU A 68 2.20 10.83 -5.15
CA GLU A 68 2.16 10.50 -3.73
C GLU A 68 1.06 11.31 -3.05
N LYS A 69 0.19 10.65 -2.29
CA LYS A 69 -0.78 11.28 -1.39
C LYS A 69 -0.53 10.86 0.05
N ARG A 70 -0.81 11.79 0.96
CA ARG A 70 -0.82 11.59 2.42
C ARG A 70 -2.22 11.85 2.92
N LEU A 71 -2.90 10.80 3.33
CA LEU A 71 -4.31 10.82 3.68
C LEU A 71 -4.49 10.40 5.14
N ASN A 72 -5.51 10.94 5.80
CA ASN A 72 -5.82 10.62 7.19
C ASN A 72 -7.13 9.83 7.34
N ILE A 73 -7.92 9.74 6.27
CA ILE A 73 -9.25 9.15 6.26
C ILE A 73 -9.23 7.96 5.29
N ILE A 74 -9.75 6.82 5.73
CA ILE A 74 -9.76 5.58 4.95
C ILE A 74 -10.60 5.70 3.67
N THR A 75 -11.68 6.49 3.70
CA THR A 75 -12.53 6.74 2.53
C THR A 75 -11.74 7.40 1.40
N ASP A 76 -10.93 8.42 1.70
CA ASP A 76 -10.08 9.09 0.70
C ASP A 76 -9.06 8.11 0.08
N VAL A 77 -8.58 7.15 0.87
CA VAL A 77 -7.64 6.11 0.39
C VAL A 77 -8.32 5.18 -0.60
N ILE A 78 -9.56 4.76 -0.32
CA ILE A 78 -10.35 3.89 -1.18
C ILE A 78 -10.68 4.61 -2.49
N GLU A 79 -11.16 5.85 -2.43
CA GLU A 79 -11.46 6.67 -3.63
C GLU A 79 -10.22 6.89 -4.50
N TRP A 80 -9.07 7.12 -3.88
CA TRP A 80 -7.80 7.22 -4.57
C TRP A 80 -7.42 5.91 -5.25
N ALA A 81 -7.60 4.78 -4.55
CA ALA A 81 -7.28 3.47 -5.08
C ALA A 81 -8.20 3.07 -6.25
N ASP A 82 -9.50 3.33 -6.16
CA ASP A 82 -10.44 3.12 -7.27
C ASP A 82 -9.99 3.84 -8.53
N THR A 83 -9.63 5.11 -8.38
CA THR A 83 -9.12 5.92 -9.49
C THR A 83 -7.88 5.26 -10.12
N TRP A 84 -6.92 4.82 -9.30
CA TRP A 84 -5.66 4.29 -9.82
C TRP A 84 -5.73 2.84 -10.30
N LEU A 85 -6.56 1.99 -9.69
CA LEU A 85 -6.76 0.61 -10.14
C LEU A 85 -7.22 0.55 -11.60
N ASP A 86 -8.00 1.53 -12.06
CA ASP A 86 -8.36 1.64 -13.47
C ASP A 86 -7.26 2.25 -14.35
N ASN A 87 -6.36 3.06 -13.79
CA ASN A 87 -5.27 3.72 -14.53
C ASN A 87 -3.98 2.90 -14.64
N ILE A 88 -3.83 1.83 -13.85
CA ILE A 88 -2.68 0.92 -13.91
C ILE A 88 -2.93 -0.31 -14.77
N LYS A 89 -4.19 -0.63 -15.06
CA LYS A 89 -4.57 -1.65 -16.04
C LYS A 89 -4.02 -1.31 -17.42
#